data_AF-A0A7Y2YIR5-F1
#
_entry.id   AF-A0A7Y2YIR5-F1
#
_cell.length_a   1.000
_cell.length_b   1.000
_cell.length_c   1.000
_cell.angle_alpha   90.00
_cell.angle_beta   90.00
_cell.angle_gamma   90.00
#
_symmetry.space_group_name_H-M   'P 1'
#
loop_
_entity.id
_entity.type
_entity.pdbx_description
1 polymer ?
#
loop_
_entity_poly.entity_id
_entity_poly.type
_entity_poly.pdbx_seq_one_letter_code
_entity_poly.pdbx_strand_id
1 'polypeptide(L)'
;MSLARVFSRAGVGVSAPEVVVEVHMGGGLPRLSMVGLPETAVREAKDRVKAALLNARFDFPQHHVTISLAPADLPKEGSRFDLPIALGILA
;
A
#
# COMPACT_ATOMS: atom_id res chain seq x y z
N MET A 1 -2.57 -11.50 13.24
CA MET A 1 -1.21 -10.92 13.22
C MET A 1 -0.51 -11.40 11.96
N SER A 2 -0.92 -10.91 10.78
CA SER A 2 -0.17 -11.16 9.54
C SER A 2 0.47 -9.85 9.08
N LEU A 3 1.75 -9.95 8.71
CA LEU A 3 2.49 -8.91 8.02
C LEU A 3 2.77 -9.46 6.62
N ALA A 4 2.27 -8.81 5.59
CA ALA A 4 2.62 -9.09 4.21
C ALA A 4 3.72 -8.13 3.76
N ARG A 5 4.69 -8.65 2.99
CA ARG A 5 5.77 -7.88 2.37
C ARG A 5 5.71 -8.07 0.86
N VAL A 6 5.54 -6.98 0.12
CA VAL A 6 5.49 -6.99 -1.34
C VAL A 6 6.55 -6.04 -1.89
N PHE A 7 7.38 -6.55 -2.78
CA PHE A 7 8.46 -5.78 -3.39
C PHE A 7 7.93 -4.97 -4.59
N SER A 8 8.41 -3.73 -4.70
CA SER A 8 8.10 -2.80 -5.77
C SER A 8 9.30 -1.90 -6.06
N ARG A 9 9.13 -0.93 -6.95
CA ARG A 9 10.15 0.02 -7.38
C ARG A 9 9.56 1.43 -7.39
N ALA A 10 10.29 2.44 -6.89
CA ALA A 10 9.96 3.83 -7.16
C ALA A 10 10.58 4.26 -8.50
N GLY A 11 10.03 5.30 -9.12
CA GLY A 11 10.66 5.98 -10.25
C GLY A 11 11.36 7.24 -9.77
N VAL A 12 12.68 7.32 -9.93
CA VAL A 12 13.50 8.50 -9.65
C VAL A 12 14.35 8.81 -10.88
N GLY A 13 13.85 9.70 -11.73
CA GLY A 13 14.45 9.94 -13.05
C GLY A 13 14.54 8.63 -13.85
N VAL A 14 15.77 8.23 -14.20
CA VAL A 14 16.05 6.97 -14.91
C VAL A 14 16.32 5.78 -13.98
N SER A 15 16.32 6.00 -12.67
CA SER A 15 16.59 4.98 -11.66
C SER A 15 15.29 4.36 -11.12
N ALA A 16 15.37 3.06 -10.81
CA ALA A 16 14.28 2.30 -10.19
C ALA A 16 14.69 1.72 -8.83
N PRO A 17 14.88 2.57 -7.80
CA PRO A 17 15.23 2.08 -6.46
C PRO A 17 14.13 1.18 -5.90
N GLU A 18 14.54 0.20 -5.09
CA GLU A 18 13.63 -0.73 -4.45
C GLU A 18 12.71 -0.03 -3.45
N VAL A 19 11.44 -0.43 -3.44
CA VAL A 19 10.49 -0.07 -2.40
C VAL A 19 9.85 -1.33 -1.86
N VAL A 20 9.84 -1.48 -0.55
CA VAL A 20 9.11 -2.56 0.13
C VAL A 20 7.79 -2.00 0.62
N VAL A 21 6.70 -2.61 0.18
CA VAL A 21 5.35 -2.34 0.66
C VAL A 21 5.03 -3.36 1.75
N GLU A 22 4.90 -2.90 2.97
CA GLU A 22 4.51 -3.74 4.11
C GLU A 22 3.06 -3.46 4.47
N VAL A 23 2.24 -4.51 4.55
CA VAL A 23 0.83 -4.41 4.95
C VAL A 23 0.64 -5.21 6.22
N HIS A 24 0.27 -4.51 7.29
CA HIS A 24 0.03 -5.11 8.59
C HIS A 24 -1.46 -5.11 8.93
N MET A 25 -1.97 -6.28 9.30
CA MET A 25 -3.33 -6.50 9.75
C MET A 25 -3.39 -6.44 11.28
N GLY A 26 -3.77 -5.28 11.80
CA GLY A 26 -3.95 -5.00 13.22
C GLY A 26 -5.36 -5.30 13.74
N GLY A 27 -5.56 -5.16 15.04
CA GLY A 27 -6.89 -5.26 15.67
C GLY A 27 -7.59 -3.89 15.76
N GLY A 28 -8.88 -3.90 16.08
CA GLY A 28 -9.67 -2.70 16.34
C GLY A 28 -10.59 -2.30 15.18
N LEU A 29 -11.07 -1.05 15.22
CA LEU A 29 -12.04 -0.53 14.26
C LEU A 29 -11.45 -0.43 12.84
N PRO A 30 -12.27 -0.61 11.79
CA PRO A 30 -11.83 -0.47 10.41
C PRO A 30 -11.21 0.91 10.15
N ARG A 31 -9.92 0.91 9.82
CA ARG A 31 -9.19 2.11 9.42
C ARG A 31 -8.04 1.70 8.51
N LEU A 32 -7.73 2.55 7.53
CA LEU A 32 -6.51 2.41 6.74
C LEU A 32 -5.55 3.54 7.09
N SER A 33 -4.30 3.20 7.43
CA SER A 33 -3.21 4.16 7.64
C SER A 33 -2.07 3.89 6.67
N MET A 34 -1.43 4.96 6.18
CA MET A 34 -0.31 4.87 5.26
C MET A 34 0.85 5.74 5.76
N VAL A 35 2.05 5.15 5.82
CA VAL A 35 3.29 5.77 6.32
C VAL A 35 4.45 5.57 5.34
N GLY A 36 5.53 6.35 5.48
CA GLY A 36 6.68 6.33 4.56
C GLY A 36 6.68 7.48 3.53
N LEU A 37 6.31 8.69 3.97
CA LEU A 37 6.23 9.91 3.16
C LEU A 37 5.53 9.75 1.78
N PRO A 38 4.31 9.19 1.73
CA PRO A 38 3.56 9.13 0.47
C PRO A 38 3.03 10.51 0.08
N GLU A 39 3.21 10.86 -1.19
CA GLU A 39 2.54 12.02 -1.79
C GLU A 39 1.03 11.78 -1.95
N THR A 40 0.29 12.84 -2.29
CA THR A 40 -1.17 12.82 -2.46
C THR A 40 -1.63 11.68 -3.37
N ALA A 41 -1.00 11.51 -4.55
CA ALA A 41 -1.38 10.47 -5.50
C ALA A 41 -1.25 9.03 -4.94
N VAL A 42 -0.25 8.81 -4.07
CA VAL A 42 -0.05 7.53 -3.39
C VAL A 42 -1.02 7.38 -2.23
N ARG A 43 -1.35 8.46 -1.52
CA ARG A 43 -2.38 8.43 -0.47
C ARG A 43 -3.76 8.10 -1.02
N GLU A 44 -4.07 8.49 -2.24
CA GLU A 44 -5.31 8.12 -2.96
C GLU A 44 -5.35 6.64 -3.36
N ALA A 45 -4.22 5.92 -3.33
CA ALA A 45 -4.20 4.48 -3.59
C ALA A 45 -5.13 3.71 -2.66
N LYS A 46 -5.37 4.22 -1.44
CA LYS A 46 -6.33 3.62 -0.49
C LYS A 46 -7.73 3.43 -1.09
N ASP A 47 -8.22 4.45 -1.79
CA ASP A 47 -9.59 4.47 -2.31
C ASP A 47 -9.64 3.69 -3.62
N ARG A 48 -8.60 3.83 -4.48
CA ARG A 48 -8.47 3.06 -5.72
C ARG A 48 -8.35 1.56 -5.47
N VAL A 49 -7.47 1.14 -4.55
CA VAL A 49 -7.27 -0.28 -4.20
C VAL A 49 -8.52 -0.86 -3.57
N LYS A 50 -9.16 -0.15 -2.63
CA LYS A 50 -10.42 -0.61 -2.05
C LYS A 50 -11.49 -0.81 -3.13
N ALA A 51 -11.68 0.17 -4.02
CA ALA A 51 -12.63 0.05 -5.12
C ALA A 51 -12.27 -1.11 -6.06
N ALA A 52 -11.01 -1.29 -6.42
CA ALA A 52 -10.55 -2.36 -7.29
C ALA A 52 -10.80 -3.75 -6.68
N LEU A 53 -10.47 -3.95 -5.40
CA LEU A 53 -10.68 -5.22 -4.70
C LEU A 53 -12.18 -5.59 -4.66
N LEU A 54 -13.04 -4.64 -4.28
CA LEU A 54 -14.48 -4.87 -4.22
C LEU A 54 -15.09 -5.17 -5.59
N ASN A 55 -14.67 -4.46 -6.64
CA ASN A 55 -15.13 -4.74 -8.01
C ASN A 55 -14.60 -6.09 -8.55
N ALA A 56 -13.43 -6.52 -8.10
CA ALA A 56 -12.87 -7.83 -8.41
C ALA A 56 -13.47 -8.98 -7.56
N ARG A 57 -14.50 -8.69 -6.75
CA ARG A 57 -15.18 -9.65 -5.85
C ARG A 57 -14.28 -10.24 -4.75
N PHE A 58 -13.25 -9.50 -4.35
CA PHE A 58 -12.52 -9.78 -3.12
C PHE A 58 -13.18 -9.09 -1.93
N ASP A 59 -13.05 -9.69 -0.75
CA ASP A 59 -13.40 -9.04 0.50
C ASP A 59 -12.34 -8.00 0.87
N PHE A 60 -12.80 -6.86 1.39
CA PHE A 60 -11.92 -5.86 1.98
C PHE A 60 -11.94 -6.02 3.50
N PRO A 61 -10.78 -6.08 4.17
CA PRO A 61 -10.73 -6.36 5.60
C PRO A 61 -11.45 -5.31 6.45
N GLN A 62 -12.20 -5.79 7.45
CA GLN A 62 -12.89 -4.95 8.43
C GLN A 62 -12.06 -4.74 9.71
N HIS A 63 -10.75 -4.51 9.53
CA HIS A 63 -9.79 -4.33 10.61
C HIS A 63 -8.96 -3.07 10.38
N HIS A 64 -8.14 -2.70 11.36
CA HIS A 64 -7.13 -1.67 11.16
C HIS A 64 -6.00 -2.22 10.27
N VAL A 65 -5.79 -1.60 9.11
CA VAL A 65 -4.73 -1.95 8.17
C VAL A 65 -3.71 -0.82 8.12
N THR A 66 -2.45 -1.16 8.33
CA THR A 66 -1.32 -0.22 8.20
C THR A 66 -0.47 -0.59 7.00
N ILE A 67 -0.29 0.36 6.09
CA ILE A 67 0.55 0.25 4.89
C ILE A 67 1.81 1.09 5.12
N SER A 68 2.98 0.47 5.02
CA SER A 68 4.28 1.16 5.11
C SER A 68 5.01 1.04 3.78
N LEU A 69 5.58 2.16 3.32
CA LEU A 69 6.42 2.23 2.12
C LEU A 69 7.86 2.52 2.53
N ALA A 70 8.73 1.51 2.49
CA ALA A 70 10.15 1.65 2.79
C ALA A 70 10.98 1.72 1.50
N PRO A 71 12.07 2.51 1.44
CA PRO A 71 12.63 3.33 2.51
C PRO A 71 11.93 4.71 2.58
N ALA A 72 11.79 5.30 3.77
CA ALA A 72 10.92 6.46 3.98
C ALA A 72 11.51 7.80 3.45
N ASP A 73 12.80 7.86 3.18
CA ASP A 73 13.57 9.00 2.67
C ASP A 73 13.39 9.24 1.15
N LEU A 74 12.90 8.23 0.44
CA LEU A 74 12.69 8.27 -1.00
C LEU A 74 11.28 8.78 -1.32
N PRO A 75 11.08 9.78 -2.19
CA PRO A 75 9.74 10.20 -2.60
C PRO A 75 8.97 9.06 -3.30
N LYS A 76 7.70 8.90 -2.93
CA LYS A 76 6.78 7.94 -3.56
C LYS A 76 5.65 8.70 -4.24
N GLU A 77 5.68 8.67 -5.56
CA GLU A 77 4.73 9.38 -6.44
C GLU A 77 3.99 8.41 -7.38
N GLY A 78 2.85 8.85 -7.90
CA GLY A 78 2.04 8.14 -8.89
C GLY A 78 1.24 6.95 -8.34
N SER A 79 0.70 6.12 -9.23
CA SER A 79 -0.21 4.99 -8.92
C SER A 79 0.48 3.62 -8.91
N ARG A 80 1.81 3.57 -9.07
CA ARG A 80 2.58 2.31 -9.19
C ARG A 80 2.50 1.41 -7.94
N PHE A 81 2.15 1.99 -6.79
CA PHE A 81 2.04 1.27 -5.53
C PHE A 81 0.65 0.62 -5.33
N ASP A 82 -0.32 0.86 -6.21
CA ASP A 82 -1.67 0.32 -6.08
C ASP A 82 -1.66 -1.22 -6.08
N LEU A 83 -0.98 -1.85 -7.06
CA LEU A 83 -0.88 -3.30 -7.16
C LEU A 83 -0.19 -3.95 -5.94
N PRO A 84 1.03 -3.54 -5.52
CA PRO A 84 1.67 -4.17 -4.37
C PRO A 84 0.90 -3.94 -3.06
N ILE A 85 0.17 -2.81 -2.92
CA ILE A 85 -0.73 -2.60 -1.79
C ILE A 85 -1.89 -3.60 -1.84
N ALA A 86 -2.55 -3.77 -2.99
CA ALA A 86 -3.64 -4.72 -3.16
C ALA A 86 -3.20 -6.15 -2.83
N LEU A 87 -2.03 -6.58 -3.33
CA LEU A 87 -1.46 -7.89 -3.04
C LEU A 87 -1.16 -8.06 -1.54
N GLY A 88 -0.62 -7.03 -0.89
CA GLY A 88 -0.36 -7.08 0.55
C GLY A 88 -1.63 -7.13 1.41
N ILE A 89 -2.75 -6.58 0.93
CA ILE A 89 -4.05 -6.68 1.60
C ILE A 89 -4.67 -8.08 1.44
N LEU A 90 -4.41 -8.75 0.32
CA LEU A 90 -4.98 -10.07 0.00
C LEU A 90 -4.18 -11.26 0.56
N ALA A 91 -2.95 -11.05 1.01
CA ALA A 91 -2.05 -12.08 1.54
C ALA A 91 -2.32 -12.42 3.01
#